data_AF-A0A1W1HLD2-F1
#
_entry.id   AF-A0A1W1HLD2-F1
#
_cell.length_a   1.000
_cell.length_b   1.000
_cell.length_c   1.000
_cell.angle_alpha   90.00
_cell.angle_beta   90.00
_cell.angle_gamma   90.00
#
_symmetry.space_group_name_H-M   'P 1'
#
loop_
_entity.id
_entity.type
_entity.pdbx_description
1 polymer ?
#
loop_
_entity_poly.entity_id
_entity_poly.type
_entity_poly.pdbx_seq_one_letter_code
_entity_poly.pdbx_strand_id
1 'polypeptide(L)'
;MITMKIFKVLIEGRNCWANLDGTCRRLGFVAIRAAKGIDRDRATAVAVQELKEELRSILLNKPEDIPEFTTGEISEIDKETAREIPSTGCTWYPDDCPSPN
;
A
#
# COMPACT_ATOMS: atom_id res chain seq x y z
N MET A 1 29.71 -2.84 7.40
CA MET A 1 28.72 -3.78 6.83
C MET A 1 27.36 -3.15 7.02
N ILE A 2 26.62 -2.87 5.95
CA ILE A 2 25.26 -2.33 6.06
C ILE A 2 24.33 -3.55 6.26
N THR A 3 23.72 -3.66 7.43
CA THR A 3 22.79 -4.75 7.72
C THR A 3 21.41 -4.37 7.19
N MET A 4 20.91 -5.14 6.21
CA MET A 4 19.52 -5.00 5.76
C MET A 4 18.58 -5.51 6.85
N LYS A 5 17.57 -4.71 7.16
CA LYS A 5 16.50 -5.01 8.11
C LYS A 5 15.19 -5.23 7.35
N ILE A 6 14.24 -5.92 7.98
CA ILE A 6 12.90 -6.12 7.42
C ILE A 6 11.95 -5.20 8.16
N PHE A 7 11.12 -4.47 7.42
CA PHE A 7 10.13 -3.55 7.95
C PHE A 7 8.75 -3.95 7.48
N LYS A 8 7.80 -3.95 8.40
CA LYS A 8 6.37 -3.94 8.13
C LYS A 8 5.95 -2.50 7.85
N VAL A 9 5.40 -2.27 6.68
CA VAL A 9 4.95 -0.96 6.20
C VAL A 9 3.44 -1.03 5.99
N LEU A 10 2.70 -0.21 6.72
CA LEU A 10 1.29 0.04 6.44
C LEU A 10 1.17 1.11 5.36
N ILE A 11 0.43 0.82 4.29
CA ILE A 11 0.18 1.74 3.18
C ILE A 11 -1.33 1.91 3.05
N GLU A 12 -1.80 3.14 3.12
CA GLU A 12 -3.17 3.51 2.82
C GLU A 12 -3.20 4.20 1.45
N GLY A 13 -4.17 3.86 0.63
CA GLY A 13 -4.46 4.58 -0.60
C GLY A 13 -5.87 5.12 -0.59
N ARG A 14 -6.04 6.32 -1.13
CA ARG A 14 -7.33 6.99 -1.30
C ARG A 14 -7.53 7.43 -2.72
N ASN A 15 -8.75 7.85 -3.05
CA ASN A 15 -9.09 8.32 -4.38
C ASN A 15 -8.79 7.27 -5.48
N CYS A 16 -8.96 5.99 -5.18
CA CYS A 16 -8.64 4.90 -6.11
C CYS A 16 -9.89 4.50 -6.91
N TRP A 17 -9.91 4.81 -8.20
CA TRP A 17 -10.98 4.35 -9.09
C TRP A 17 -10.65 2.94 -9.56
N ALA A 18 -11.40 1.93 -9.11
CA ALA A 18 -11.14 0.54 -9.47
C ALA A 18 -12.44 -0.23 -9.75
N ASN A 19 -12.33 -1.29 -10.56
CA ASN A 19 -13.41 -2.23 -10.81
C ASN A 19 -13.26 -3.45 -9.89
N LEU A 20 -14.14 -3.55 -8.89
CA LEU A 20 -14.24 -4.73 -8.03
C LEU A 20 -15.55 -5.45 -8.33
N ASP A 21 -15.48 -6.74 -8.63
CA ASP A 21 -16.63 -7.61 -8.88
C ASP A 21 -17.61 -7.06 -9.95
N GLY A 22 -17.07 -6.41 -10.98
CA GLY A 22 -17.85 -5.83 -12.08
C GLY A 22 -18.42 -4.43 -11.78
N THR A 23 -18.15 -3.86 -10.61
CA THR A 23 -18.58 -2.52 -10.24
C THR A 23 -17.39 -1.56 -10.16
N CYS A 24 -17.38 -0.56 -11.04
CA CYS A 24 -16.45 0.57 -10.96
C CYS A 24 -16.91 1.56 -9.89
N ARG A 25 -16.06 1.84 -8.91
CA ARG A 25 -16.33 2.86 -7.88
C ARG A 25 -15.03 3.43 -7.31
N ARG A 26 -15.18 4.53 -6.58
CA ARG A 26 -14.10 5.16 -5.81
C ARG A 26 -13.90 4.39 -4.50
N LEU A 27 -12.66 4.03 -4.23
CA LEU A 27 -12.28 3.20 -3.10
C LEU A 27 -11.04 3.79 -2.42
N GLY A 28 -10.95 3.52 -1.14
CA GLY A 28 -9.68 3.48 -0.46
C GLY A 28 -9.21 2.04 -0.34
N PHE A 29 -7.93 1.87 -0.03
CA PHE A 29 -7.39 0.56 0.33
C PHE A 29 -6.39 0.67 1.47
N VAL A 30 -6.25 -0.42 2.22
CA VAL A 30 -5.15 -0.62 3.15
C VAL A 30 -4.35 -1.84 2.70
N ALA A 31 -3.02 -1.70 2.66
CA ALA A 31 -2.09 -2.78 2.38
C ALA A 31 -1.02 -2.82 3.47
N ILE A 32 -0.63 -4.03 3.87
CA ILE A 32 0.54 -4.26 4.72
C ILE A 32 1.58 -4.94 3.84
N ARG A 33 2.79 -4.38 3.79
CA ARG A 33 3.92 -4.91 3.02
C ARG A 33 5.12 -5.13 3.91
N ALA A 34 5.80 -6.26 3.73
CA ALA A 34 7.09 -6.53 4.34
C ALA A 34 8.18 -6.21 3.33
N ALA A 35 8.99 -5.18 3.59
CA ALA A 35 10.05 -4.75 2.71
C ALA A 35 11.41 -4.73 3.41
N LYS A 36 12.46 -5.05 2.65
CA LYS A 36 13.83 -4.98 3.14
C LYS A 36 14.43 -3.62 2.84
N GLY A 37 15.09 -3.04 3.83
CA GLY A 37 15.76 -1.76 3.69
C GLY A 37 16.96 -1.64 4.62
N ILE A 38 17.86 -0.74 4.26
CA ILE A 38 18.94 -0.31 5.14
C ILE A 38 18.38 0.57 6.28
N ASP A 39 17.26 1.23 6.02
CA ASP A 39 16.49 2.07 6.94
C ASP A 39 14.99 2.02 6.57
N ARG A 40 14.16 2.66 7.40
CA ARG A 40 12.70 2.69 7.25
C ARG A 40 12.24 3.37 5.96
N ASP A 41 12.89 4.46 5.58
CA ASP A 41 12.52 5.26 4.40
C ASP A 41 12.76 4.43 3.14
N ARG A 42 13.92 3.79 3.05
CA ARG A 42 14.25 2.93 1.91
C ARG A 42 13.32 1.73 1.78
N ALA A 43 12.99 1.07 2.89
CA ALA A 43 12.04 -0.03 2.88
C ALA A 43 10.64 0.42 2.45
N THR A 44 10.21 1.59 2.92
CA THR A 44 8.92 2.19 2.59
C THR A 44 8.83 2.53 1.10
N ALA A 45 9.88 3.15 0.55
CA ALA A 45 9.93 3.47 -0.87
C ALA A 45 9.79 2.21 -1.76
N VAL A 46 10.46 1.11 -1.40
CA VAL A 46 10.32 -0.17 -2.12
C VAL A 46 8.90 -0.71 -1.99
N ALA A 47 8.34 -0.76 -0.77
CA ALA A 47 6.99 -1.28 -0.53
C ALA A 47 5.92 -0.49 -1.32
N VAL A 48 6.02 0.84 -1.35
CA VAL A 48 5.10 1.71 -2.08
C VAL A 48 5.28 1.54 -3.59
N GLN A 49 6.52 1.40 -4.07
CA GLN A 49 6.77 1.18 -5.50
C GLN A 49 6.18 -0.14 -5.99
N GLU A 50 6.45 -1.25 -5.29
CA GLU A 50 5.92 -2.57 -5.62
C GLU A 50 4.38 -2.56 -5.62
N LEU A 51 3.78 -1.92 -4.62
CA LEU A 51 2.33 -1.77 -4.54
C LEU A 51 1.77 -0.94 -5.70
N LYS A 52 2.43 0.16 -6.08
CA LYS A 52 2.01 0.96 -7.24
C LYS A 52 2.08 0.18 -8.55
N GLU A 53 3.10 -0.66 -8.72
CA GLU A 53 3.22 -1.52 -9.90
C GLU A 53 2.11 -2.57 -9.95
N GLU A 54 1.79 -3.19 -8.81
CA GLU A 54 0.67 -4.14 -8.68
C GLU A 54 -0.67 -3.46 -9.02
N LEU A 55 -0.91 -2.29 -8.44
CA LEU A 55 -2.15 -1.54 -8.60
C LEU A 55 -2.28 -0.87 -9.96
N ARG A 56 -1.20 -0.73 -10.74
CA ARG A 56 -1.24 -0.09 -12.07
C ARG A 56 -2.24 -0.73 -13.03
N SER A 57 -2.46 -2.03 -12.91
CA SER A 57 -3.42 -2.77 -13.75
C SER A 57 -4.84 -2.78 -13.17
N ILE A 58 -5.01 -2.36 -11.91
CA ILE A 58 -6.27 -2.40 -11.17
C ILE A 58 -6.90 -1.00 -11.12
N LEU A 59 -6.07 0.03 -10.96
CA LEU A 59 -6.49 1.43 -10.92
C LEU A 59 -6.80 1.94 -12.32
N LEU A 60 -8.03 2.40 -12.47
CA LEU A 60 -8.62 2.96 -13.68
C LEU A 60 -8.68 4.50 -13.61
N ASN A 61 -7.94 5.09 -12.67
CA ASN A 61 -7.82 6.53 -12.49
C ASN A 61 -7.36 7.23 -13.78
N LYS A 62 -7.97 8.39 -14.07
CA LYS A 62 -7.52 9.28 -15.15
C LYS A 62 -6.31 10.11 -14.69
N PRO A 63 -5.52 10.68 -15.62
CA PRO A 63 -4.39 11.54 -15.26
C PRO A 63 -4.77 12.75 -14.39
N GLU A 64 -6.01 13.22 -14.50
CA GLU A 64 -6.57 14.32 -13.71
C GLU A 64 -7.03 13.92 -12.29
N ASP A 65 -7.16 12.61 -12.01
CA ASP A 65 -7.70 12.05 -10.78
C ASP A 65 -6.66 11.14 -10.12
N ILE A 66 -5.58 11.74 -9.60
CA ILE A 66 -4.41 11.00 -9.12
C ILE A 66 -4.75 10.29 -7.80
N PRO A 67 -4.52 8.96 -7.69
CA PRO A 67 -4.68 8.24 -6.44
C PRO A 67 -3.63 8.68 -5.42
N GLU A 68 -4.06 8.88 -4.19
CA GLU A 68 -3.20 9.30 -3.08
C GLU A 68 -2.68 8.09 -2.33
N PHE A 69 -1.40 8.09 -1.96
CA PHE A 69 -0.77 7.01 -1.20
C PHE A 69 -0.08 7.60 0.02
N THR A 70 -0.47 7.15 1.20
CA THR A 70 0.12 7.54 2.47
C THR A 70 0.67 6.32 3.19
N THR A 71 1.77 6.52 3.91
CA THR A 71 2.41 5.47 4.70
C THR A 71 2.08 5.70 6.16
N GLY A 72 1.53 4.69 6.82
CA GLY A 72 1.16 4.73 8.22
C GLY A 72 2.28 4.21 9.11
N GLU A 73 1.94 3.24 9.97
CA GLU A 73 2.90 2.61 10.88
C GLU A 73 4.01 1.85 10.13
N ILE A 74 5.26 2.09 10.54
CA ILE A 74 6.44 1.40 10.03
C ILE A 74 7.22 0.80 11.21
N SER A 75 7.26 -0.52 11.26
CA SER A 75 7.86 -1.28 12.37
C SER A 75 8.89 -2.28 11.85
N GLU A 76 10.04 -2.35 12.50
CA GLU A 76 11.04 -3.39 12.21
C GLU A 76 10.52 -4.74 12.72
N ILE A 77 10.62 -5.77 11.89
CA ILE A 77 10.13 -7.11 12.19
C ILE A 77 11.20 -8.16 11.88
N ASP A 78 11.06 -9.33 12.48
CA ASP A 78 11.88 -10.49 12.19
C ASP A 78 11.42 -11.22 10.91
N LYS A 79 12.18 -12.23 10.50
CA LYS A 79 11.94 -12.98 9.26
C LYS A 79 10.74 -13.92 9.34
N GLU A 80 10.36 -14.39 10.53
CA GLU A 80 9.19 -15.25 10.72
C GLU A 80 7.93 -14.41 10.55
N THR A 81 7.83 -13.29 11.25
CA THR A 81 6.73 -12.32 11.09
C THR A 81 6.59 -11.86 9.63
N ALA A 82 7.71 -11.65 8.93
CA ALA A 82 7.69 -11.23 7.52
C ALA A 82 7.12 -12.28 6.56
N ARG A 83 7.17 -13.58 6.90
CA ARG A 83 6.62 -14.67 6.08
C ARG A 83 5.10 -14.77 6.19
N GLU A 84 4.53 -14.27 7.27
CA GLU A 84 3.08 -14.24 7.50
C GLU A 84 2.41 -13.08 6.75
N ILE A 85 3.18 -12.05 6.38
CA ILE A 85 2.66 -10.89 5.65
C ILE A 85 2.56 -11.25 4.15
N PRO A 86 1.38 -11.16 3.54
CA PRO A 86 1.22 -11.42 2.12
C PRO A 86 2.00 -10.38 1.29
N SER A 87 2.70 -10.85 0.26
CA SER A 87 3.46 -10.00 -0.65
C SER A 87 2.59 -9.20 -1.63
N THR A 88 1.33 -9.60 -1.80
CA THR A 88 0.38 -9.05 -2.77
C THR A 88 -0.99 -8.88 -2.14
N GLY A 89 -1.84 -8.09 -2.78
CA GLY A 89 -3.21 -7.82 -2.35
C GLY A 89 -3.31 -6.64 -1.38
N CYS A 90 -4.50 -6.06 -1.33
CA CYS A 90 -4.90 -5.00 -0.43
C CYS A 90 -6.35 -5.20 -0.02
N THR A 91 -6.72 -4.64 1.12
CA THR A 91 -8.09 -4.63 1.61
C THR A 91 -8.76 -3.35 1.13
N TRP A 92 -9.74 -3.48 0.24
CA TRP A 92 -10.50 -2.35 -0.31
C TRP A 92 -11.66 -1.96 0.61
N TYR A 93 -11.94 -0.66 0.70
CA TYR A 93 -13.08 -0.09 1.40
C TYR A 93 -13.68 1.07 0.60
N PRO A 94 -15.00 1.33 0.72
CA PRO A 94 -15.61 2.47 0.06
C PRO A 94 -14.99 3.79 0.55
N ASP A 95 -14.54 4.63 -0.38
CA ASP A 95 -14.00 5.98 -0.11
C ASP A 95 -15.13 6.99 0.15
N ASP A 96 -16.19 6.54 0.82
CA ASP A 96 -17.37 7.32 1.19
C ASP A 96 -17.22 7.94 2.58
N CYS A 97 -16.04 7.84 3.20
CA CYS A 97 -15.83 8.39 4.53
C CYS A 97 -15.65 9.91 4.40
N PRO A 98 -16.64 10.75 4.80
CA PRO A 98 -16.40 12.17 4.90
C PRO A 98 -15.28 12.35 5.92
N SER A 99 -14.22 13.06 5.53
CA SER A 99 -13.29 13.64 6.49
C SER A 99 -14.12 14.30 7.59
N PRO A 100 -13.99 13.89 8.88
CA PRO A 100 -14.66 14.65 9.93
C PRO A 100 -14.09 16.07 9.87
N ASN A 101 -14.98 17.05 9.65
CA ASN A 101 -14.68 18.48 9.74
C ASN A 101 -14.14 18.84 11.12
#